data_AF-A0A535IQ19-F1
#
_entry.id   AF-A0A535IQ19-F1
#
_cell.length_a   1.000
_cell.length_b   1.000
_cell.length_c   1.000
_cell.angle_alpha   90.00
_cell.angle_beta   90.00
_cell.angle_gamma   90.00
#
_symmetry.space_group_name_H-M   'P 1'
#
loop_
_entity.id
_entity.type
_entity.pdbx_description
1 polymer ?
#
loop_
_entity_poly.entity_id
_entity_poly.type
_entity_poly.pdbx_seq_one_letter_code
_entity_poly.pdbx_strand_id
1 'polypeptide(L)'
;MIEQARVPCDQGHNAQPQLLIDVQDARGQGVPGVRLRVQWNDGQDEFFTGLTGADPGYAEFAMQPGKTYSLLVADGSSQIAFGLDSGQLDPGCPNDSQSHFKAWRILFRRVN
;
A
#
# COMPACT_ATOMS: atom_id res chain seq x y z
N MET A 1 -0.37 -12.91 -7.57
CA MET A 1 -0.37 -11.74 -8.46
C MET A 1 -0.26 -10.47 -7.63
N ILE A 2 0.46 -9.47 -8.13
CA ILE A 2 0.61 -8.16 -7.47
C ILE A 2 0.14 -7.10 -8.45
N GLU A 3 -0.73 -6.20 -8.00
CA GLU A 3 -1.13 -5.02 -8.75
C GLU A 3 -0.75 -3.77 -7.95
N GLN A 4 -0.13 -2.80 -8.62
CA GLN A 4 0.26 -1.51 -8.04
C GLN A 4 -0.42 -0.40 -8.81
N ALA A 5 -1.18 0.45 -8.11
CA ALA A 5 -1.90 1.57 -8.69
C ALA A 5 -1.60 2.86 -7.93
N ARG A 6 -1.57 3.97 -8.67
CA ARG A 6 -1.54 5.32 -8.10
C ARG A 6 -2.96 5.72 -7.72
N VAL A 7 -3.14 6.31 -6.55
CA VAL A 7 -4.45 6.81 -6.09
C VAL A 7 -4.55 8.31 -6.38
N PRO A 8 -5.39 8.74 -7.34
CA PRO A 8 -5.51 10.14 -7.71
C PRO A 8 -6.03 11.01 -6.55
N CYS A 9 -5.82 12.31 -6.70
CA CYS A 9 -6.18 13.31 -5.69
C CYS A 9 -7.69 13.56 -5.54
N ASP A 10 -8.51 13.14 -6.49
CA ASP A 10 -9.93 13.50 -6.68
C ASP A 10 -10.93 12.89 -5.68
N GLN A 11 -10.50 11.93 -4.85
CA GLN A 11 -11.32 11.33 -3.78
C GLN A 11 -10.95 11.96 -2.45
N GLY A 12 -11.84 12.67 -1.74
CA GLY A 12 -11.59 13.48 -0.52
C GLY A 12 -10.90 12.83 0.70
N HIS A 13 -9.70 12.28 0.53
CA HIS A 13 -8.83 11.73 1.56
C HIS A 13 -7.80 12.77 2.00
N ASN A 14 -7.54 12.84 3.31
CA ASN A 14 -6.58 13.73 3.95
C ASN A 14 -5.14 13.54 3.43
N ALA A 15 -4.41 14.65 3.41
CA ALA A 15 -3.21 14.99 2.66
C ALA A 15 -1.88 14.25 3.00
N GLN A 16 -1.92 13.02 3.54
CA GLN A 16 -0.69 12.33 3.94
C GLN A 16 -0.31 11.17 3.00
N PRO A 17 0.97 11.07 2.59
CA PRO A 17 1.53 9.93 1.88
C PRO A 17 1.21 8.58 2.54
N GLN A 18 0.54 7.68 1.81
CA GLN A 18 0.12 6.39 2.34
C GLN A 18 0.31 5.23 1.36
N LEU A 19 0.53 4.04 1.93
CA LEU A 19 0.31 2.76 1.26
C LEU A 19 -1.06 2.23 1.69
N LEU A 20 -1.93 1.95 0.73
CA LEU A 20 -3.22 1.29 0.92
C LEU A 20 -3.10 -0.14 0.40
N ILE A 21 -3.34 -1.12 1.25
CA ILE A 21 -2.91 -2.49 0.99
C ILE A 21 -4.10 -3.42 1.14
N ASP A 22 -4.37 -4.18 0.09
CA ASP A 22 -5.39 -5.21 0.07
C ASP A 22 -4.72 -6.58 -0.12
N VAL A 23 -4.95 -7.51 0.79
CA VAL A 23 -4.52 -8.91 0.62
C VAL A 23 -5.75 -9.78 0.43
N GLN A 24 -5.85 -10.40 -0.74
CA GLN A 24 -6.99 -11.21 -1.15
C GLN A 24 -6.58 -12.65 -1.47
N ASP A 25 -7.50 -13.57 -1.27
CA ASP A 25 -7.40 -14.94 -1.79
C ASP A 25 -7.74 -15.00 -3.30
N ALA A 26 -7.72 -16.21 -3.87
CA ALA A 26 -8.03 -16.44 -5.28
C ALA A 26 -9.48 -16.10 -5.67
N ARG A 27 -10.38 -15.97 -4.68
CA ARG A 27 -11.79 -15.60 -4.86
C ARG A 27 -12.03 -14.10 -4.68
N GLY A 28 -10.97 -13.33 -4.38
CA GLY A 28 -11.06 -11.90 -4.11
C GLY A 28 -11.50 -11.58 -2.68
N GLN A 29 -11.54 -12.55 -1.77
CA GLN A 29 -11.90 -12.32 -0.37
C GLN A 29 -10.68 -11.84 0.43
N GLY A 30 -10.86 -10.79 1.23
CA GLY A 30 -9.83 -10.25 2.11
C GLY A 30 -9.34 -11.30 3.12
N VAL A 31 -8.03 -11.42 3.27
CA VAL A 31 -7.39 -12.38 4.19
C VAL A 31 -6.90 -11.63 5.43
N PRO A 32 -7.49 -11.87 6.63
CA PRO A 32 -7.07 -11.21 7.86
C PRO A 32 -5.80 -11.81 8.46
N GLY A 33 -5.12 -11.03 9.31
CA GLY A 33 -3.96 -11.49 10.08
C GLY A 33 -2.72 -11.77 9.25
N VAL A 34 -2.67 -11.28 8.00
CA VAL A 34 -1.52 -11.45 7.13
C VAL A 34 -0.41 -10.51 7.58
N ARG A 35 0.76 -11.07 7.90
CA ARG A 35 1.94 -10.27 8.24
C ARG A 35 2.47 -9.58 6.99
N LEU A 36 2.59 -8.26 7.06
CA LEU A 36 3.20 -7.41 6.06
C LEU A 36 4.50 -6.86 6.63
N ARG A 37 5.54 -6.83 5.80
CA ARG A 37 6.79 -6.15 6.12
C ARG A 37 7.03 -5.08 5.08
N VAL A 38 7.20 -3.85 5.54
CA VAL A 38 7.58 -2.71 4.71
C VAL A 38 9.04 -2.38 5.00
N GLN A 39 9.82 -2.12 3.96
CA GLN A 39 11.26 -1.83 4.07
C GLN A 39 11.59 -0.59 3.25
N TRP A 40 12.56 0.19 3.74
CA TRP A 40 13.14 1.34 3.07
C TRP A 40 14.62 1.45 3.46
N ASN A 41 15.33 2.43 2.89
CA ASN A 41 16.81 2.47 2.92
C ASN A 41 17.46 2.37 4.31
N ASP A 42 16.82 2.89 5.36
CA ASP A 42 17.35 2.98 6.71
C ASP A 42 16.44 2.33 7.77
N GLY A 43 15.45 1.53 7.35
CA GLY A 43 14.54 0.92 8.29
C GLY A 43 13.55 -0.07 7.69
N GLN A 44 12.82 -0.72 8.59
CA GLN A 44 11.71 -1.59 8.25
C GLN A 44 10.66 -1.54 9.35
N ASP A 45 9.44 -1.92 9.01
CA ASP A 45 8.36 -2.11 9.97
C ASP A 45 7.52 -3.34 9.60
N GLU A 46 6.81 -3.89 10.60
CA GLU A 46 5.91 -5.03 10.44
C GLU A 46 4.54 -4.74 11.03
N PHE A 47 3.51 -5.08 10.27
CA PHE A 47 2.11 -4.89 10.66
C PHE A 47 1.24 -5.99 10.04
N PHE A 48 -0.07 -5.97 10.32
CA PHE A 48 -0.99 -7.03 9.94
C PHE A 48 -2.25 -6.49 9.27
N THR A 49 -2.82 -7.26 8.35
CA THR A 49 -4.16 -6.98 7.77
C THR A 49 -5.29 -7.20 8.76
N GLY A 50 -6.39 -6.47 8.56
CA GLY A 50 -7.62 -6.60 9.34
C GLY A 50 -7.60 -5.87 10.68
N LEU A 51 -6.60 -5.00 10.91
CA LEU A 51 -6.52 -4.16 12.11
C LEU A 51 -7.14 -2.77 11.92
N THR A 52 -7.41 -2.38 10.68
CA THR A 52 -8.03 -1.11 10.30
C THR A 52 -9.03 -1.32 9.16
N GLY A 53 -9.91 -0.34 8.93
CA GLY A 53 -10.90 -0.40 7.84
C GLY A 53 -12.01 -1.42 8.06
N ALA A 54 -12.81 -1.65 7.02
CA ALA A 54 -13.95 -2.57 7.05
C ALA A 54 -13.67 -3.94 6.39
N ASP A 55 -12.69 -4.00 5.47
CA ASP A 55 -12.30 -5.25 4.80
C ASP A 55 -11.25 -5.99 5.65
N PRO A 56 -11.42 -7.30 5.92
CA PRO A 56 -10.50 -8.06 6.76
C PRO A 56 -9.09 -8.20 6.15
N GLY A 57 -8.94 -8.06 4.83
CA GLY A 57 -7.67 -8.09 4.12
C GLY A 57 -6.99 -6.73 4.00
N TYR A 58 -7.59 -5.66 4.52
CA TYR A 58 -7.07 -4.30 4.40
C TYR A 58 -6.01 -3.98 5.45
N ALA A 59 -5.03 -3.18 5.05
CA ALA A 59 -4.11 -2.48 5.93
C ALA A 59 -3.67 -1.15 5.31
N GLU A 60 -3.18 -0.24 6.14
CA GLU A 60 -2.60 1.01 5.70
C GLU A 60 -1.28 1.29 6.42
N PHE A 61 -0.37 1.99 5.73
CA PHE A 61 0.92 2.40 6.27
C PHE A 61 1.24 3.84 5.88
N ALA A 62 1.56 4.68 6.87
CA ALA A 62 1.96 6.07 6.64
C ALA A 62 3.41 6.14 6.15
N MET A 63 3.64 6.74 5.00
CA MET A 63 4.98 6.88 4.43
C MET A 63 5.70 8.09 5.01
N GLN A 64 6.99 7.95 5.26
CA GLN A 64 7.88 9.07 5.58
C GLN A 64 8.29 9.77 4.27
N PRO A 65 8.38 11.11 4.24
CA PRO A 65 8.78 11.86 3.04
C PRO A 65 10.19 11.50 2.55
N GLY A 66 10.37 11.45 1.23
CA GLY A 66 11.67 11.26 0.58
C GLY A 66 12.24 9.85 0.67
N LYS A 67 11.42 8.86 1.02
CA LYS A 67 11.78 7.44 1.08
C LYS A 67 11.13 6.65 -0.05
N THR A 68 11.82 5.61 -0.50
CA THR A 68 11.30 4.60 -1.43
C THR A 68 11.14 3.29 -0.69
N TYR A 69 10.00 2.64 -0.89
CA TYR A 69 9.62 1.46 -0.13
C TYR A 69 9.52 0.21 -1.00
N SER A 70 9.77 -0.94 -0.36
CA SER A 70 9.28 -2.23 -0.78
C SER A 70 8.30 -2.79 0.26
N LEU A 71 7.30 -3.52 -0.20
CA LEU A 71 6.29 -4.14 0.64
C LEU A 71 6.19 -5.62 0.29
N LEU A 72 6.32 -6.48 1.29
CA LEU A 72 6.25 -7.93 1.12
C LEU A 72 5.26 -8.55 2.08
N VAL A 73 4.66 -9.66 1.64
CA VAL A 73 3.80 -10.50 2.45
C VAL A 73 4.67 -11.54 3.17
N ALA A 74 4.83 -11.41 4.48
CA ALA A 74 5.83 -12.10 5.30
C ALA A 74 5.33 -13.44 5.87
N ASP A 75 4.63 -14.24 5.06
CA ASP A 75 4.04 -15.53 5.43
C ASP A 75 4.56 -16.72 4.60
N GLY A 76 5.70 -16.52 3.95
CA GLY A 76 6.31 -17.51 3.05
C GLY A 76 5.97 -17.30 1.57
N SER A 77 5.08 -16.36 1.25
CA SER A 77 4.89 -15.94 -0.15
C SER A 77 6.09 -15.11 -0.65
N SER A 78 6.43 -15.25 -1.94
CA SER A 78 7.49 -14.45 -2.59
C SER A 78 6.94 -13.17 -3.23
N GLN A 79 5.79 -12.68 -2.76
CA GLN A 79 5.16 -11.51 -3.35
C GLN A 79 5.73 -10.22 -2.74
N ILE A 80 6.38 -9.42 -3.58
CA ILE A 80 6.99 -8.15 -3.18
C ILE A 80 6.60 -7.05 -4.19
N ALA A 81 6.04 -5.96 -3.69
CA ALA A 81 5.83 -4.72 -4.43
C ALA A 81 7.04 -3.80 -4.22
N PHE A 82 7.54 -3.17 -5.28
CA PHE A 82 8.74 -2.33 -5.26
C PHE A 82 8.46 -0.93 -5.83
N GLY A 83 9.40 -0.01 -5.61
CA GLY A 83 9.37 1.32 -6.23
C GLY A 83 8.24 2.22 -5.72
N LEU A 84 7.77 1.95 -4.49
CA LEU A 84 6.73 2.74 -3.83
C LEU A 84 7.39 4.02 -3.30
N ASP A 85 7.56 5.02 -4.18
CA ASP A 85 8.26 6.25 -3.86
C ASP A 85 7.32 7.31 -3.27
N SER A 86 7.66 7.80 -2.07
CA SER A 86 6.94 8.90 -1.42
C SER A 86 7.22 10.26 -2.05
N GLY A 87 8.37 10.44 -2.71
CA GLY A 87 8.73 11.69 -3.38
C GLY A 87 7.90 11.99 -4.62
N GLN A 88 7.20 10.99 -5.15
CA GLN A 88 6.24 11.13 -6.24
C GLN A 88 4.83 11.51 -5.76
N LEU A 89 4.61 11.55 -4.44
CA LEU A 89 3.32 11.88 -3.85
C LEU A 89 3.20 13.39 -3.66
N ASP A 90 2.05 13.93 -4.02
CA ASP A 90 1.75 15.36 -3.87
C ASP A 90 0.83 15.59 -2.66
N PRO A 91 1.36 16.03 -1.51
CA PRO A 91 0.53 16.29 -0.33
C PRO A 91 -0.40 17.50 -0.51
N GLY A 92 -0.11 18.40 -1.46
CA GLY A 92 -0.94 19.56 -1.77
C GLY A 92 -2.11 19.22 -2.68
N CYS A 93 -2.04 18.10 -3.40
CA CYS A 93 -3.06 17.59 -4.31
C CYS A 93 -3.80 18.71 -5.09
N PRO A 94 -3.08 19.51 -5.90
CA PRO A 94 -3.72 20.54 -6.70
C PRO A 94 -4.76 19.91 -7.63
N ASN A 95 -5.88 20.61 -7.89
CA ASN A 95 -7.01 20.13 -8.71
C ASN A 95 -6.68 19.86 -10.20
N ASP A 96 -5.39 19.79 -10.55
CA ASP A 96 -4.88 19.75 -11.91
C ASP A 96 -3.71 18.75 -12.00
N SER A 97 -4.01 17.46 -12.07
CA SER A 97 -3.55 16.58 -13.15
C SER A 97 -3.63 15.10 -12.74
N GLN A 98 -3.74 14.22 -13.75
CA GLN A 98 -3.59 12.76 -13.60
C GLN A 98 -2.17 12.33 -13.19
N SER A 99 -1.23 13.28 -13.15
CA SER A 99 0.17 13.03 -12.79
C SER A 99 0.41 13.13 -11.29
N HIS A 100 -0.48 13.80 -10.54
CA HIS A 100 -0.41 13.89 -9.08
C HIS A 100 -1.26 12.80 -8.44
N PHE A 101 -0.68 12.10 -7.49
CA PHE A 101 -1.34 11.07 -6.72
C PHE A 101 -0.84 11.14 -5.27
N LYS A 102 -1.63 10.61 -4.34
CA LYS A 102 -1.38 10.80 -2.89
C LYS A 102 -1.12 9.53 -2.12
N ALA A 103 -1.42 8.40 -2.73
CA ALA A 103 -1.16 7.10 -2.15
C ALA A 103 -0.83 6.08 -3.23
N TRP A 104 -0.14 5.04 -2.81
CA TRP A 104 -0.02 3.82 -3.58
C TRP A 104 -1.08 2.84 -3.09
N ARG A 105 -1.81 2.22 -4.01
CA ARG A 105 -2.66 1.06 -3.72
C ARG A 105 -1.98 -0.20 -4.22
N ILE A 106 -1.86 -1.18 -3.34
CA ILE A 106 -1.22 -2.46 -3.62
C ILE A 106 -2.22 -3.58 -3.34
N LEU A 107 -2.49 -4.39 -4.35
CA LEU A 107 -3.28 -5.61 -4.21
C LEU A 107 -2.36 -6.83 -4.31
N PHE A 108 -2.29 -7.59 -3.23
CA PHE A 108 -1.71 -8.93 -3.22
C PHE A 108 -2.82 -9.96 -3.37
N ARG A 109 -2.86 -10.64 -4.52
CA ARG A 109 -3.75 -11.79 -4.72
C ARG A 109 -2.98 -13.09 -4.60
N ARG A 110 -3.32 -13.89 -3.60
CA ARG A 110 -2.79 -15.25 -3.42
C ARG A 110 -3.41 -16.16 -4.45
N VAL A 111 -2.57 -16.85 -5.20
CA VAL A 111 -2.96 -17.94 -6.10
C VAL A 111 -2.54 -19.22 -5.38
N ASN A 112 -3.52 -19.98 -4.91
CA ASN A 112 -3.32 -21.37 -4.49
C ASN A 112 -3.00 -22.23 -5.72
#